data_AF-A0A179D2Z5-F1
#
_entry.id   AF-A0A179D2Z5-F1
#
_cell.length_a   1.000
_cell.length_b   1.000
_cell.length_c   1.000
_cell.angle_alpha   90.00
_cell.angle_beta   90.00
_cell.angle_gamma   90.00
#
_symmetry.space_group_name_H-M   'P 1'
#
loop_
_entity.id
_entity.type
_entity.pdbx_description
1 polymer ?
#
loop_
_entity_poly.entity_id
_entity_poly.type
_entity_poly.pdbx_seq_one_letter_code
_entity_poly.pdbx_strand_id
1 'polypeptide(L)'
;MSVKTAEDLFQESLTATLSLFKRIKPKLERNEDFKALLAELMKGLEESERAYRETGAYLVCRECARLSRHTCCGHDMELEVSRELLIVNLFLKANLPQKRSFPEACFFLGPQGCTLLARPILCRNFFCPWFKERLPIEKLKYIQIRQEKEIISLFKLINHLKTLLFRVDHSY
;
A
#
# COMPACT_ATOMS: atom_id res chain seq x y z
N MET A 1 -33.21 -0.66 -1.04
CA MET A 1 -31.86 -1.26 -1.18
C MET A 1 -30.93 -0.47 -0.27
N SER A 2 -30.27 -1.13 0.68
CA SER A 2 -29.30 -0.44 1.56
C SER A 2 -28.12 0.06 0.72
N VAL A 3 -27.70 1.31 0.92
CA VAL A 3 -26.49 1.86 0.28
C VAL A 3 -25.29 1.18 0.92
N LYS A 4 -24.40 0.59 0.10
CA LYS A 4 -23.16 -0.02 0.59
C LYS A 4 -22.25 1.06 1.15
N THR A 5 -21.69 0.82 2.33
CA THR A 5 -20.68 1.68 2.94
C THR A 5 -19.32 1.48 2.25
N ALA A 6 -18.37 2.39 2.48
CA ALA A 6 -17.00 2.20 2.00
C ALA A 6 -16.33 0.96 2.60
N GLU A 7 -16.66 0.62 3.84
CA GLU A 7 -16.22 -0.61 4.48
C GLU A 7 -16.75 -1.85 3.74
N ASP A 8 -18.04 -1.87 3.38
CA ASP A 8 -18.62 -2.97 2.60
C ASP A 8 -17.90 -3.13 1.25
N LEU A 9 -17.70 -2.01 0.53
CA LEU A 9 -17.02 -2.01 -0.77
C LEU A 9 -15.57 -2.51 -0.65
N PHE A 10 -14.85 -2.07 0.37
CA PHE A 10 -13.48 -2.50 0.61
C PHE A 10 -13.41 -3.99 0.98
N GLN A 11 -14.28 -4.48 1.87
CA GLN A 11 -14.31 -5.88 2.27
C GLN A 11 -14.68 -6.82 1.11
N GLU A 12 -15.62 -6.42 0.26
CA GLU A 12 -15.96 -7.14 -0.97
C GLU A 12 -14.75 -7.21 -1.91
N SER A 13 -14.10 -6.08 -2.15
CA SER A 13 -12.88 -5.99 -2.97
C SER A 13 -11.74 -6.85 -2.41
N LEU A 14 -11.50 -6.79 -1.10
CA LEU A 14 -10.48 -7.58 -0.42
C LEU A 14 -10.77 -9.09 -0.54
N THR A 15 -12.02 -9.50 -0.33
CA THR A 15 -12.44 -10.90 -0.44
C THR A 15 -12.25 -11.42 -1.86
N ALA A 16 -12.68 -10.66 -2.87
CA ALA A 16 -12.49 -11.00 -4.27
C ALA A 16 -10.99 -11.10 -4.62
N THR A 17 -10.18 -10.17 -4.10
CA THR A 17 -8.73 -10.15 -4.28
C THR A 17 -8.06 -11.39 -3.68
N LEU A 18 -8.42 -11.77 -2.46
CA LEU A 18 -7.87 -12.97 -1.80
C LEU A 18 -8.22 -14.25 -2.56
N SER A 19 -9.44 -14.35 -3.09
CA SER A 19 -9.86 -15.47 -3.95
C SER A 19 -9.05 -15.53 -5.25
N LEU A 20 -8.91 -14.39 -5.94
CA LEU A 20 -8.10 -14.28 -7.14
C LEU A 20 -6.64 -14.63 -6.88
N PHE A 21 -6.06 -14.11 -5.80
CA PHE A 21 -4.67 -14.34 -5.41
C PHE A 21 -4.36 -15.84 -5.28
N LYS A 22 -5.23 -16.61 -4.61
CA LYS A 22 -5.07 -18.07 -4.49
C LYS A 22 -4.96 -18.77 -5.84
N ARG A 23 -5.72 -18.31 -6.85
CA ARG A 23 -5.72 -18.88 -8.21
C ARG A 23 -4.50 -18.49 -9.03
N ILE A 24 -4.07 -17.23 -8.96
CA ILE A 24 -3.00 -16.69 -9.81
C ILE A 24 -1.60 -16.91 -9.21
N LYS A 25 -1.50 -17.06 -7.88
CA LYS A 25 -0.22 -17.14 -7.17
C LYS A 25 0.74 -18.17 -7.79
N PRO A 26 0.35 -19.43 -8.05
CA PRO A 26 1.27 -20.41 -8.64
C PRO A 26 1.77 -20.03 -10.04
N LYS A 27 0.95 -19.32 -10.83
CA LYS A 27 1.34 -18.85 -12.16
C LYS A 27 2.35 -17.72 -12.08
N LEU A 28 2.14 -16.76 -11.16
CA LEU A 28 3.04 -15.64 -10.92
C LEU A 28 4.37 -16.10 -10.30
N GLU A 29 4.36 -17.08 -9.40
CA GLU A 29 5.58 -17.65 -8.80
C GLU A 29 6.49 -18.33 -9.84
N ARG A 30 5.93 -18.79 -10.97
CA ARG A 30 6.68 -19.38 -12.10
C ARG A 30 7.06 -18.36 -13.18
N ASN A 31 6.57 -17.13 -13.09
CA ASN A 31 6.84 -16.10 -14.08
C ASN A 31 8.14 -15.36 -13.72
N GLU A 32 9.17 -15.49 -14.56
CA GLU A 32 10.49 -14.90 -14.31
C GLU A 32 10.45 -13.36 -14.34
N ASP A 33 9.71 -12.75 -15.27
CA ASP A 33 9.57 -11.29 -15.36
C ASP A 33 8.92 -10.70 -14.11
N PHE A 34 7.85 -11.34 -13.62
CA PHE A 34 7.18 -10.94 -12.39
C PHE A 34 8.12 -11.05 -11.19
N LYS A 35 8.87 -12.14 -11.07
CA LYS A 35 9.87 -12.32 -10.00
C LYS A 35 10.97 -11.26 -10.06
N ALA A 36 11.48 -10.96 -11.24
CA ALA A 36 12.50 -9.93 -11.43
C ALA A 36 11.99 -8.55 -11.02
N LEU A 37 10.79 -8.17 -11.47
CA LEU A 37 10.14 -6.90 -11.12
C LEU A 37 9.82 -6.81 -9.62
N LEU A 38 9.39 -7.91 -8.99
CA LEU A 38 9.16 -7.96 -7.54
C LEU A 38 10.48 -7.75 -6.77
N ALA A 39 11.57 -8.37 -7.21
CA ALA A 39 12.89 -8.20 -6.60
C ALA A 39 13.42 -6.76 -6.74
N GLU A 40 13.16 -6.11 -7.88
CA GLU A 40 13.46 -4.68 -8.06
C GLU A 40 12.65 -3.81 -7.09
N LEU A 41 11.36 -4.09 -6.93
CA LEU A 41 10.50 -3.40 -5.96
C LEU A 41 11.00 -3.57 -4.53
N MET A 42 11.41 -4.78 -4.14
CA MET A 42 11.95 -5.03 -2.80
C MET A 42 13.19 -4.18 -2.51
N LYS A 43 14.08 -4.01 -3.49
CA LYS A 43 15.25 -3.11 -3.34
C LYS A 43 14.83 -1.65 -3.17
N GLY A 44 13.82 -1.19 -3.93
CA GLY A 44 13.29 0.17 -3.77
C GLY A 44 12.61 0.39 -2.41
N LEU A 45 11.86 -0.61 -1.95
CA LEU A 45 11.23 -0.62 -0.63
C LEU A 45 12.26 -0.52 0.50
N GLU A 46 13.38 -1.23 0.41
CA GLU A 46 14.44 -1.15 1.43
C GLU A 46 15.02 0.26 1.57
N GLU A 47 15.25 0.94 0.45
CA GLU A 47 15.77 2.31 0.43
C GLU A 47 14.77 3.31 1.04
N SER A 48 13.51 3.25 0.61
CA SER A 48 12.48 4.15 1.13
C SER A 48 12.19 3.85 2.60
N GLU A 49 12.17 2.58 2.99
CA GLU A 49 11.92 2.15 4.36
C GLU A 49 13.01 2.65 5.32
N ARG A 50 14.27 2.56 4.89
CA ARG A 50 15.39 3.15 5.63
C ARG A 50 15.19 4.65 5.81
N ALA A 51 14.79 5.37 4.76
CA ALA A 51 14.57 6.80 4.84
C ALA A 51 13.43 7.18 5.81
N TYR A 52 12.32 6.43 5.83
CA TYR A 52 11.25 6.65 6.82
C TYR A 52 11.72 6.39 8.26
N ARG A 53 12.56 5.36 8.48
CA ARG A 53 13.14 5.08 9.81
C ARG A 53 14.08 6.19 10.26
N GLU A 54 15.06 6.54 9.44
CA GLU A 54 16.10 7.54 9.76
C GLU A 54 15.53 8.93 10.03
N THR A 55 14.47 9.31 9.31
CA THR A 55 13.83 10.62 9.50
C THR A 55 12.93 10.66 10.73
N GLY A 56 12.51 9.50 11.25
CA GLY A 56 11.51 9.38 12.31
C GLY A 56 10.07 9.48 11.81
N ALA A 57 9.84 9.42 10.49
CA ALA A 57 8.51 9.55 9.89
C ALA A 57 7.50 8.52 10.44
N TYR A 58 7.93 7.28 10.70
CA TYR A 58 7.06 6.27 11.32
C TYR A 58 6.61 6.61 12.73
N LEU A 59 7.48 7.28 13.51
CA LEU A 59 7.11 7.73 14.85
C LEU A 59 6.01 8.78 14.77
N VAL A 60 6.13 9.71 13.81
CA VAL A 60 5.11 10.72 13.54
C VAL A 60 3.80 10.09 13.06
N CYS A 61 3.85 9.12 12.14
CA CYS A 61 2.67 8.36 11.71
C CYS A 61 1.98 7.63 12.87
N ARG A 62 2.77 6.96 13.71
CA ARG A 62 2.25 6.21 14.87
C ARG A 62 1.58 7.12 15.88
N GLU A 63 2.19 8.26 16.18
CA GLU A 63 1.63 9.23 17.11
C GLU A 63 0.34 9.86 16.55
N CYS A 64 0.29 10.15 15.24
CA CYS A 64 -0.93 10.58 14.55
C CYS A 64 -2.07 9.57 14.73
N ALA A 65 -1.75 8.28 14.59
CA ALA A 65 -2.72 7.20 14.75
C ALA A 65 -3.26 7.11 16.18
N ARG A 66 -2.37 7.25 17.18
CA ARG A 66 -2.72 7.21 18.61
C ARG A 66 -3.55 8.41 19.06
N LEU A 67 -3.30 9.59 18.49
CA LEU A 67 -4.02 10.83 18.81
C LEU A 67 -5.34 10.99 18.06
N SER A 68 -5.77 9.94 17.37
CA SER A 68 -7.00 9.90 16.58
C SER A 68 -7.15 11.03 15.55
N ARG A 69 -6.05 11.46 14.92
CA ARG A 69 -6.06 12.55 13.93
C ARG A 69 -6.31 12.02 12.52
N HIS A 70 -5.55 10.98 12.15
CA HIS A 70 -5.65 10.20 10.91
C HIS A 70 -5.81 10.99 9.60
N THR A 71 -5.44 12.27 9.52
CA THR A 71 -5.93 13.15 8.45
C THR A 71 -5.49 12.74 7.04
N CYS A 72 -4.27 12.20 6.87
CA CYS A 72 -3.78 11.68 5.60
C CYS A 72 -4.07 10.17 5.38
N CYS A 73 -4.55 9.48 6.42
CA CYS A 73 -4.87 8.05 6.41
C CYS A 73 -6.28 7.86 7.00
N GLY A 74 -7.20 8.74 6.62
CA GLY A 74 -8.55 8.78 7.18
C GLY A 74 -9.43 7.71 6.58
N HIS A 75 -10.70 7.76 6.97
CA HIS A 75 -11.77 6.98 6.37
C HIS A 75 -11.75 7.10 4.83
N ASP A 76 -12.13 6.02 4.12
CA ASP A 76 -12.17 5.88 2.66
C ASP A 76 -10.81 5.77 1.94
N MET A 77 -9.69 6.11 2.59
CA MET A 77 -8.36 6.02 1.96
C MET A 77 -7.98 4.59 1.55
N GLU A 78 -8.61 3.56 2.12
CA GLU A 78 -8.46 2.17 1.66
C GLU A 78 -8.97 1.93 0.23
N LEU A 79 -9.90 2.75 -0.27
CA LEU A 79 -10.45 2.63 -1.62
C LEU A 79 -9.45 3.03 -2.71
N GLU A 80 -8.41 3.80 -2.34
CA GLU A 80 -7.28 4.15 -3.20
C GLU A 80 -6.32 2.97 -3.43
N VAL A 81 -6.50 1.87 -2.69
CA VAL A 81 -5.66 0.67 -2.79
C VAL A 81 -6.26 -0.27 -3.82
N SER A 82 -5.69 -0.27 -5.03
CA SER A 82 -6.16 -1.14 -6.11
C SER A 82 -5.97 -2.62 -5.79
N ARG A 83 -6.78 -3.47 -6.43
CA ARG A 83 -6.67 -4.93 -6.37
C ARG A 83 -5.25 -5.43 -6.70
N GLU A 84 -4.61 -4.86 -7.71
CA GLU A 84 -3.25 -5.21 -8.10
C GLU A 84 -2.24 -4.85 -7.01
N LEU A 85 -2.43 -3.70 -6.35
CA LEU A 85 -1.58 -3.28 -5.24
C LEU A 85 -1.76 -4.19 -4.01
N LEU A 86 -2.97 -4.64 -3.74
CA LEU A 86 -3.23 -5.66 -2.71
C LEU A 86 -2.52 -6.99 -3.03
N ILE A 87 -2.58 -7.46 -4.29
CA ILE A 87 -1.87 -8.66 -4.74
C ILE A 87 -0.36 -8.52 -4.53
N VAL A 88 0.22 -7.37 -4.92
CA VAL A 88 1.65 -7.10 -4.69
C VAL A 88 1.97 -7.16 -3.19
N ASN A 89 1.17 -6.52 -2.34
CA ASN A 89 1.38 -6.58 -0.89
C ASN A 89 1.26 -8.00 -0.29
N LEU A 90 0.38 -8.85 -0.83
CA LEU A 90 0.31 -10.27 -0.46
C LEU A 90 1.59 -11.03 -0.83
N PHE A 91 2.21 -10.72 -1.97
CA PHE A 91 3.52 -11.28 -2.34
C PHE A 91 4.63 -10.81 -1.41
N LEU A 92 4.58 -9.53 -1.01
CA LEU A 92 5.48 -8.94 -0.01
C LEU A 92 5.21 -9.42 1.43
N LYS A 93 4.23 -10.31 1.64
CA LYS A 93 3.84 -10.86 2.95
C LYS A 93 3.30 -9.81 3.91
N ALA A 94 2.75 -8.71 3.38
CA ALA A 94 2.07 -7.71 4.20
C ALA A 94 0.80 -8.29 4.83
N ASN A 95 0.46 -7.82 6.03
CA ASN A 95 -0.79 -8.15 6.69
C ASN A 95 -1.92 -7.28 6.12
N LEU A 96 -2.93 -7.92 5.52
CA LEU A 96 -4.14 -7.23 5.06
C LEU A 96 -5.24 -7.39 6.13
N PRO A 97 -5.53 -6.34 6.91
CA PRO A 97 -6.50 -6.42 8.00
C PRO A 97 -7.92 -6.59 7.45
N GLN A 98 -8.72 -7.40 8.14
CA GLN A 98 -10.15 -7.58 7.82
C GLN A 98 -11.06 -6.59 8.54
N LYS A 99 -10.52 -5.84 9.51
CA LYS A 99 -11.24 -4.85 10.32
C LYS A 99 -10.34 -3.66 10.58
N ARG A 100 -10.92 -2.46 10.71
CA ARG A 100 -10.18 -1.26 11.10
C ARG A 100 -9.63 -1.41 12.52
N SER A 101 -8.43 -0.89 12.76
CA SER A 101 -7.92 -0.72 14.13
C SER A 101 -8.53 0.51 14.81
N PHE A 102 -8.90 1.51 14.02
CA PHE A 102 -9.54 2.75 14.48
C PHE A 102 -10.74 3.05 13.57
N PRO A 103 -11.96 3.31 14.11
CA PRO A 103 -13.17 3.47 13.30
C PRO A 103 -13.06 4.49 12.15
N GLU A 104 -12.45 5.65 12.42
CA GLU A 104 -12.33 6.76 11.46
C GLU A 104 -11.06 6.73 10.60
N ALA A 105 -10.24 5.69 10.72
CA ALA A 105 -8.98 5.59 9.99
C ALA A 105 -9.04 4.54 8.90
N CYS A 106 -8.15 4.66 7.91
CA CYS A 106 -7.94 3.68 6.86
C CYS A 106 -7.77 2.25 7.42
N PHE A 107 -8.30 1.24 6.73
CA PHE A 107 -8.17 -0.18 7.13
C PHE A 107 -6.73 -0.58 7.45
N PHE A 108 -5.77 -0.06 6.70
CA PHE A 108 -4.36 -0.41 6.83
C PHE A 108 -3.64 0.36 7.96
N LEU A 109 -4.27 1.32 8.63
CA LEU A 109 -3.64 2.04 9.74
C LEU A 109 -3.83 1.28 11.05
N GLY A 110 -2.73 0.74 11.58
CA GLY A 110 -2.68 0.08 12.88
C GLY A 110 -1.92 0.86 13.95
N PRO A 111 -1.87 0.33 15.18
CA PRO A 111 -1.18 0.98 16.31
C PRO A 111 0.34 1.11 16.11
N GLN A 112 0.92 0.41 15.14
CA GLN A 112 2.34 0.50 14.78
C GLN A 112 2.57 1.24 13.45
N GLY A 113 1.52 1.83 12.87
CA GLY A 113 1.57 2.47 11.55
C GLY A 113 0.87 1.64 10.48
N CYS A 114 1.17 1.97 9.21
CA CYS A 114 0.54 1.32 8.06
C CYS A 114 0.99 -0.15 7.93
N THR A 115 0.05 -1.06 7.67
CA THR A 115 0.37 -2.49 7.46
C THR A 115 0.80 -2.82 6.04
N LEU A 116 0.58 -1.91 5.07
CA LEU A 116 1.06 -2.07 3.70
C LEU A 116 2.55 -1.79 3.62
N LEU A 117 3.25 -2.64 2.87
CA LEU A 117 4.66 -2.43 2.52
C LEU A 117 4.75 -1.53 1.29
N ALA A 118 4.03 -1.89 0.22
CA ALA A 118 3.87 -1.05 -0.95
C ALA A 118 2.58 -0.21 -0.82
N ARG A 119 2.76 1.10 -0.62
CA ARG A 119 1.69 2.09 -0.46
C ARG A 119 1.26 2.72 -1.79
N PRO A 120 0.01 3.19 -1.95
CA PRO A 120 -0.40 4.03 -3.07
C PRO A 120 0.47 5.29 -3.17
N ILE A 121 0.59 5.87 -4.37
CA ILE A 121 1.37 7.10 -4.57
C ILE A 121 0.82 8.27 -3.74
N LEU A 122 -0.50 8.34 -3.57
CA LEU A 122 -1.16 9.37 -2.77
C LEU A 122 -0.67 9.34 -1.31
N CYS A 123 -0.56 8.15 -0.71
CA CYS A 123 -0.07 7.96 0.66
C CYS A 123 1.41 8.32 0.86
N ARG A 124 2.16 8.53 -0.23
CA ARG A 124 3.59 8.90 -0.21
C ARG A 124 3.79 10.39 -0.44
N ASN A 125 2.91 11.00 -1.21
CA ASN A 125 3.05 12.39 -1.65
C ASN A 125 2.17 13.37 -0.87
N PHE A 126 1.15 12.89 -0.16
CA PHE A 126 0.26 13.74 0.61
C PHE A 126 0.52 13.62 2.12
N PHE A 127 1.22 14.60 2.66
CA PHE A 127 1.40 14.78 4.10
C PHE A 127 0.48 15.89 4.61
N CYS A 128 -0.32 15.61 5.63
CA CYS A 128 -1.21 16.60 6.24
C CYS A 128 -0.40 17.70 6.98
N PRO A 129 -0.98 18.88 7.25
CA PRO A 129 -0.30 19.96 7.96
C PRO A 129 0.33 19.52 9.29
N TRP A 130 -0.41 18.72 10.07
CA TRP A 130 0.07 18.16 11.34
C TRP A 130 1.37 17.36 11.19
N PHE A 131 1.50 16.61 10.10
CA PHE A 131 2.70 15.83 9.79
C PHE A 131 3.86 16.75 9.39
N LYS A 132 3.60 17.77 8.56
CA LYS A 132 4.61 18.73 8.09
C LYS A 132 5.16 19.61 9.22
N GLU A 133 4.36 19.94 10.22
CA GLU A 133 4.82 20.65 11.43
C GLU A 133 5.82 19.83 12.26
N ARG A 134 5.76 18.50 12.16
CA ARG A 134 6.56 17.57 12.97
C ARG A 134 7.71 16.94 12.22
N LEU A 135 7.69 17.01 10.89
CA LEU A 135 8.76 16.54 10.04
C LEU A 135 9.23 17.69 9.12
N PRO A 136 10.40 18.28 9.41
CA PRO A 136 10.97 19.35 8.60
C PRO A 136 11.01 19.02 7.11
N ILE A 137 10.92 20.05 6.27
CA ILE A 137 10.82 19.91 4.82
C ILE A 137 12.03 19.18 4.21
N GLU A 138 13.20 19.30 4.82
CA GLU A 138 14.43 18.62 4.41
C GLU A 138 14.29 17.10 4.56
N LYS A 139 13.68 16.65 5.66
CA LYS A 139 13.41 15.23 5.90
C LYS A 139 12.32 14.70 4.96
N LEU A 140 11.29 15.50 4.68
CA LEU A 140 10.26 15.15 3.70
C LEU A 140 10.86 14.97 2.29
N LYS A 141 11.71 15.92 1.86
CA LYS A 141 12.45 15.83 0.60
C LYS A 141 13.37 14.62 0.58
N TYR A 142 14.07 14.35 1.68
CA TYR A 142 14.92 13.16 1.81
C TYR A 142 14.10 11.88 1.56
N ILE A 143 12.97 11.71 2.22
CA ILE A 143 12.06 10.57 1.99
C ILE A 143 11.66 10.46 0.52
N GLN A 144 11.16 11.55 -0.07
CA GLN A 144 10.63 11.55 -1.43
C GLN A 144 11.68 11.16 -2.47
N ILE A 145 12.91 11.66 -2.34
CA ILE A 145 14.01 11.28 -3.24
C ILE A 145 14.29 9.77 -3.15
N ARG A 146 14.28 9.20 -1.93
CA ARG A 146 14.53 7.76 -1.73
C ARG A 146 13.33 6.87 -2.06
N GLN A 147 12.19 7.45 -2.41
CA GLN A 147 11.02 6.71 -2.92
C GLN A 147 11.04 6.52 -4.42
N GLU A 148 11.88 7.24 -5.17
CA GLU A 148 11.86 7.23 -6.64
C GLU A 148 11.94 5.81 -7.22
N LYS A 149 12.93 5.03 -6.77
CA LYS A 149 13.13 3.65 -7.21
C LYS A 149 11.94 2.76 -6.87
N GLU A 150 11.37 2.91 -5.68
CA GLU A 150 10.17 2.18 -5.26
C GLU A 150 8.96 2.52 -6.14
N ILE A 151 8.74 3.81 -6.41
CA ILE A 151 7.61 4.28 -7.23
C ILE A 151 7.71 3.73 -8.65
N ILE A 152 8.90 3.81 -9.27
CA ILE A 152 9.12 3.34 -10.63
C ILE A 152 8.96 1.83 -10.73
N SER A 153 9.58 1.08 -9.81
CA SER A 153 9.50 -0.39 -9.80
C SER A 153 8.08 -0.87 -9.50
N LEU A 154 7.37 -0.23 -8.56
CA LEU A 154 5.98 -0.54 -8.27
C LEU A 154 5.09 -0.30 -9.51
N PHE A 155 5.27 0.83 -10.20
CA PHE A 155 4.52 1.11 -11.43
C PHE A 155 4.74 0.06 -12.51
N LYS A 156 5.99 -0.34 -12.77
CA LYS A 156 6.32 -1.41 -13.73
C LYS A 156 5.67 -2.73 -13.34
N LEU A 157 5.79 -3.13 -12.08
CA LEU A 157 5.22 -4.37 -11.57
C LEU A 157 3.69 -4.39 -11.67
N ILE A 158 3.03 -3.30 -11.28
CA ILE A 158 1.57 -3.18 -11.35
C ILE A 158 1.09 -3.25 -12.80
N ASN A 159 1.76 -2.57 -13.73
CA ASN A 159 1.37 -2.65 -15.15
C ASN A 159 1.58 -4.04 -15.74
N HIS A 160 2.71 -4.68 -15.43
CA HIS A 160 2.94 -6.07 -15.85
C HIS A 160 1.88 -7.01 -15.28
N LEU A 161 1.54 -6.86 -13.99
CA LEU A 161 0.48 -7.63 -13.35
C LEU A 161 -0.89 -7.40 -14.02
N LYS A 162 -1.24 -6.16 -14.36
CA LYS A 162 -2.47 -5.85 -15.12
C LYS A 162 -2.51 -6.60 -16.44
N THR A 163 -1.41 -6.62 -17.20
CA THR A 163 -1.32 -7.38 -18.46
C THR A 163 -1.52 -8.88 -18.24
N LEU A 164 -0.94 -9.45 -17.18
CA LEU A 164 -1.12 -10.86 -16.84
C LEU A 164 -2.56 -11.18 -16.43
N LEU A 165 -3.18 -10.34 -15.61
CA LEU A 165 -4.56 -10.51 -15.15
C LEU A 165 -5.55 -10.40 -16.31
N PHE A 166 -5.35 -9.43 -17.22
CA PHE A 166 -6.19 -9.29 -18.41
C PHE A 166 -6.20 -10.57 -19.24
N ARG A 167 -5.04 -11.23 -19.41
CA ARG A 167 -4.95 -12.50 -20.13
C ARG A 167 -5.67 -13.64 -19.41
N VAL A 168 -5.64 -13.66 -18.07
CA VAL A 168 -6.33 -14.67 -17.25
C VAL A 168 -7.85 -14.51 -17.30
N ASP A 169 -8.35 -13.27 -17.36
CA ASP A 169 -9.79 -12.99 -17.44
C ASP A 169 -10.39 -13.31 -18.83
N HIS A 170 -9.55 -13.42 -19.88
CA HIS A 170 -9.97 -13.64 -21.27
C HIS A 170 -9.41 -14.94 -21.90
N SER A 171 -8.84 -15.85 -21.11
CA SER A 171 -8.51 -17.20 -21.60
C SER A 171 -9.75 -18.10 -21.47
N TYR A 172 -10.63 -18.01 -22.46
CA TYR A 172 -11.72 -18.97 -22.74
C TYR A 172 -11.34 -19.83 -23.92
#